data_AF-A0A1S3QEJ1-F1
#
_entry.id   AF-A0A1S3QEJ1-F1
#
_cell.length_a   1.000
_cell.length_b   1.000
_cell.length_c   1.000
_cell.angle_alpha   90.00
_cell.angle_beta   90.00
_cell.angle_gamma   90.00
#
_symmetry.space_group_name_H-M   'P 1'
#
loop_
_entity.id
_entity.type
_entity.pdbx_description
1 polymer ?
#
loop_
_entity_poly.entity_id
_entity_poly.type
_entity_poly.pdbx_seq_one_letter_code
_entity_poly.pdbx_strand_id
1 'polypeptide(L)'
;MVSFYIYLFIYFCTNTRNTMEAVPANCLSDVRSLALQACVIGIDEGQFFPDTVEFCEEMANMGKTIIVAALDGTFQRKPFGNILNLVPLAESVVKLNAVCMQCYKEAAYTKRLGAEKEVEVIGGADMYHARCRKCYGGLMDVMKENSAPHRDETPPHVMTEKLLDNTTSPRKLLATLQL
;
A
#
# COMPACT_ATOMS: atom_id res chain seq x y z
N MET A 1 -6.42 -18.60 16.92
CA MET A 1 -7.06 -17.46 17.61
C MET A 1 -5.99 -16.41 17.83
N VAL A 2 -5.59 -15.71 16.77
CA VAL A 2 -4.69 -14.55 16.90
C VAL A 2 -5.61 -13.35 16.98
N SER A 3 -5.69 -12.81 18.18
CA SER A 3 -6.57 -11.74 18.56
C SER A 3 -5.65 -10.61 19.00
N PHE A 4 -5.99 -9.38 18.58
CA PHE A 4 -5.42 -8.10 19.02
C PHE A 4 -4.02 -7.86 18.42
N TYR A 5 -3.77 -6.77 17.71
CA TYR A 5 -3.96 -5.39 18.12
C TYR A 5 -4.33 -4.54 16.90
N ILE A 6 -5.59 -4.14 16.79
CA ILE A 6 -5.94 -3.04 15.89
C ILE A 6 -5.69 -1.75 16.67
N TYR A 7 -4.84 -0.88 16.16
CA TYR A 7 -4.30 0.22 16.93
C TYR A 7 -5.12 1.51 16.74
N LEU A 8 -5.73 2.00 17.82
CA LEU A 8 -6.31 3.34 17.86
C LEU A 8 -5.34 4.33 18.52
N PHE A 9 -4.79 5.27 17.76
CA PHE A 9 -3.99 6.37 18.29
C PHE A 9 -4.90 7.52 18.73
N ILE A 10 -4.72 8.01 19.95
CA ILE A 10 -5.57 9.08 20.48
C ILE A 10 -4.68 10.24 20.91
N TYR A 11 -5.01 11.43 20.42
CA TYR A 11 -4.31 12.66 20.74
C TYR A 11 -5.24 13.64 21.48
N PHE A 12 -4.78 14.09 22.65
CA PHE A 12 -5.51 14.98 23.53
C PHE A 12 -5.06 16.42 23.31
N CYS A 13 -6.00 17.36 23.28
CA CYS A 13 -5.67 18.78 23.45
C CYS A 13 -5.44 19.06 24.94
N THR A 14 -4.27 18.71 25.45
CA THR A 14 -3.72 19.41 26.63
C THR A 14 -2.69 20.41 26.12
N ASN A 15 -2.50 21.56 26.79
CA ASN A 15 -1.44 22.53 26.45
C ASN A 15 -0.02 21.89 26.47
N THR A 16 0.09 20.68 27.01
CA THR A 16 1.17 19.72 26.82
C THR A 16 0.80 18.75 25.70
N ARG A 17 1.56 18.69 24.60
CA ARG A 17 1.36 17.77 23.46
C ARG A 17 1.51 16.30 23.88
N ASN A 18 0.51 15.76 24.58
CA ASN A 18 0.53 14.39 25.08
C ASN A 18 -0.08 13.45 24.03
N THR A 19 0.71 12.46 23.64
CA THR A 19 0.30 11.37 22.77
C THR A 19 -0.03 10.15 23.63
N MET A 20 -1.13 9.47 23.37
CA MET A 20 -1.38 8.17 23.99
C MET A 20 -0.85 7.04 23.10
N GLU A 21 -0.37 5.97 23.75
CA GLU A 21 -0.12 4.71 23.07
C GLU A 21 -1.43 4.16 22.48
N ALA A 22 -1.29 3.37 21.42
CA ALA A 22 -2.45 2.87 20.72
C ALA A 22 -3.22 1.83 21.56
N VAL A 23 -4.53 1.98 21.59
CA VAL A 23 -5.42 1.10 22.36
C VAL A 23 -5.98 0.01 21.45
N PRO A 24 -5.78 -1.28 21.76
CA PRO A 24 -6.42 -2.36 21.01
C PRO A 24 -7.92 -2.41 21.29
N ALA A 25 -8.71 -2.56 20.23
CA ALA A 25 -10.16 -2.74 20.33
C ALA A 25 -10.66 -3.73 19.27
N ASN A 26 -11.86 -4.27 19.49
CA ASN A 26 -12.61 -5.03 18.48
C ASN A 26 -13.71 -4.18 17.85
N CYS A 27 -14.26 -3.23 18.62
CA CYS A 27 -15.22 -2.23 18.18
C CYS A 27 -14.75 -0.84 18.67
N LEU A 28 -14.94 0.20 17.87
CA LEU A 28 -14.54 1.56 18.27
C LEU A 28 -15.42 2.12 19.39
N SER A 29 -16.64 1.61 19.51
CA SER A 29 -17.54 1.87 20.63
C SER A 29 -16.92 1.50 22.00
N ASP A 30 -16.04 0.50 22.08
CA ASP A 30 -15.36 0.08 23.32
C ASP A 30 -14.47 1.19 23.90
N VAL A 31 -13.97 2.07 23.04
CA VAL A 31 -13.03 3.16 23.36
C VAL A 31 -13.67 4.54 23.23
N ARG A 32 -15.00 4.61 23.05
CA ARG A 32 -15.76 5.86 22.87
C ARG A 32 -15.51 6.87 23.99
N SER A 33 -15.52 6.44 25.25
CA SER A 33 -15.27 7.32 26.40
C SER A 33 -13.90 7.99 26.36
N LEU A 34 -12.90 7.33 25.79
CA LEU A 34 -11.55 7.85 25.61
C LEU A 34 -11.49 8.80 24.41
N ALA A 35 -12.11 8.41 23.30
CA ALA A 35 -12.22 9.24 22.09
C ALA A 35 -12.96 10.57 22.35
N LEU A 36 -13.97 10.57 23.23
CA LEU A 36 -14.70 11.77 23.65
C LEU A 36 -13.79 12.82 24.30
N GLN A 37 -12.71 12.40 24.96
CA GLN A 37 -11.76 13.29 25.62
C GLN A 37 -10.65 13.79 24.67
N ALA A 38 -10.60 13.25 23.45
CA ALA A 38 -9.57 13.54 22.45
C ALA A 38 -10.01 14.60 21.44
N CYS A 39 -9.04 15.30 20.85
CA CYS A 39 -9.28 16.19 19.72
C CYS A 39 -9.03 15.51 18.38
N VAL A 40 -8.01 14.64 18.33
CA VAL A 40 -7.63 13.90 17.12
C VAL A 40 -7.63 12.41 17.42
N ILE A 41 -8.28 11.64 16.55
CA ILE A 41 -8.44 10.20 16.65
C ILE A 41 -7.86 9.56 15.40
N GLY A 42 -6.84 8.72 15.55
CA GLY A 42 -6.23 7.94 14.49
C GLY A 42 -6.67 6.48 14.58
N ILE A 43 -7.31 5.96 13.54
CA ILE A 43 -7.78 4.58 13.44
C ILE A 43 -6.88 3.87 12.45
N ASP A 44 -6.06 2.93 12.92
CA ASP A 44 -5.29 2.05 12.05
C ASP A 44 -6.10 0.78 11.72
N GLU A 45 -5.84 0.21 10.55
CA GLU A 45 -6.55 -0.97 10.01
C GLU A 45 -8.09 -0.88 10.09
N GLY A 46 -8.63 0.30 9.77
CA GLY A 46 -10.05 0.63 9.93
C GLY A 46 -11.04 -0.31 9.23
N GLN A 47 -10.59 -1.09 8.25
CA GLN A 47 -11.41 -2.09 7.57
C GLN A 47 -11.87 -3.26 8.46
N PHE A 48 -11.22 -3.47 9.62
CA PHE A 48 -11.56 -4.57 10.54
C PHE A 48 -12.61 -4.20 11.58
N PHE A 49 -12.86 -2.91 11.84
CA PHE A 49 -13.91 -2.54 12.79
C PHE A 49 -15.27 -2.46 12.08
N PRO A 50 -16.31 -3.13 12.61
CA PRO A 50 -17.64 -3.12 12.01
C PRO A 50 -18.31 -1.74 12.12
N ASP A 51 -17.96 -0.96 13.15
CA ASP A 51 -18.55 0.33 13.49
C ASP A 51 -17.74 1.55 13.00
N THR A 52 -16.71 1.36 12.15
CA THR A 52 -15.85 2.44 11.64
C THR A 52 -16.63 3.62 11.08
N VAL A 53 -17.59 3.35 10.18
CA VAL A 53 -18.31 4.39 9.46
C VAL A 53 -19.15 5.25 10.40
N GLU A 54 -19.95 4.59 11.24
CA GLU A 54 -20.87 5.23 12.19
C GLU A 54 -20.08 6.02 13.24
N PHE A 55 -19.00 5.44 13.76
CA PHE A 55 -18.13 6.09 14.74
C PHE A 55 -17.45 7.34 14.16
N CYS A 56 -16.94 7.27 12.93
CA CYS A 56 -16.28 8.41 12.29
C CYS A 56 -17.25 9.56 12.09
N GLU A 57 -18.44 9.28 11.56
CA GLU A 57 -19.47 10.29 11.35
C GLU A 57 -19.92 10.94 12.67
N GLU A 58 -20.16 10.13 13.71
CA GLU A 58 -20.54 10.63 15.03
C GLU A 58 -19.46 11.57 15.61
N MET A 59 -18.21 11.11 15.64
CA MET A 59 -17.10 11.85 16.26
C MET A 59 -16.75 13.12 15.44
N ALA A 60 -16.85 13.07 14.11
CA ALA A 60 -16.61 14.23 13.25
C ALA A 60 -17.68 15.32 13.47
N ASN A 61 -18.95 14.92 13.58
CA ASN A 61 -20.06 15.82 13.92
C ASN A 61 -19.91 16.46 15.32
N MET A 62 -19.14 15.85 16.22
CA MET A 62 -18.74 16.43 17.51
C MET A 62 -17.52 17.36 17.43
N GLY A 63 -17.03 17.67 16.23
CA GLY A 63 -15.90 18.57 15.99
C GLY A 63 -14.52 17.93 16.18
N LYS A 64 -14.43 16.60 16.17
CA LYS A 64 -13.14 15.90 16.29
C LYS A 64 -12.50 15.69 14.92
N THR A 65 -11.17 15.73 14.87
CA THR A 65 -10.42 15.33 13.67
C THR A 65 -10.18 13.83 13.69
N ILE A 66 -10.49 13.15 12.59
CA ILE A 66 -10.38 11.69 12.51
C ILE A 66 -9.51 11.34 11.31
N ILE A 67 -8.55 10.45 11.52
CA ILE A 67 -7.64 9.97 10.48
C ILE A 67 -7.77 8.45 10.45
N VAL A 68 -8.28 7.92 9.33
CA VAL A 68 -8.45 6.48 9.15
C VAL A 68 -7.44 5.96 8.14
N ALA A 69 -6.60 5.02 8.57
CA ALA A 69 -5.77 4.21 7.69
C ALA A 69 -6.44 2.85 7.52
N ALA A 70 -6.65 2.43 6.27
CA ALA A 70 -7.34 1.18 5.99
C ALA A 70 -7.04 0.65 4.57
N LEU A 71 -7.28 -0.65 4.38
CA LEU A 71 -7.28 -1.29 3.07
C LEU A 71 -8.59 -1.02 2.33
N ASP A 72 -8.51 -0.49 1.11
CA ASP A 72 -9.70 -0.18 0.30
C ASP A 72 -10.31 -1.43 -0.39
N GLY A 73 -9.54 -2.51 -0.49
CA GLY A 73 -9.99 -3.75 -1.08
C GLY A 73 -9.25 -4.99 -0.61
N THR A 74 -9.92 -6.13 -0.73
CA THR A 74 -9.40 -7.45 -0.40
C THR A 74 -8.40 -7.95 -1.45
N PHE A 75 -7.72 -9.07 -1.19
CA PHE A 75 -6.85 -9.73 -2.16
C PHE A 75 -7.57 -10.13 -3.46
N GLN A 76 -8.91 -10.19 -3.46
CA GLN A 76 -9.75 -10.48 -4.62
C GLN A 76 -10.17 -9.21 -5.39
N ARG A 77 -9.70 -8.03 -4.96
CA ARG A 77 -10.09 -6.71 -5.47
C ARG A 77 -11.59 -6.40 -5.32
N LYS A 78 -12.18 -6.91 -4.25
CA LYS A 78 -13.53 -6.50 -3.78
C LYS A 78 -13.39 -5.48 -2.66
N PRO A 79 -14.40 -4.63 -2.39
CA PRO A 79 -14.41 -3.78 -1.20
C PRO A 79 -14.06 -4.57 0.07
N PHE A 80 -13.27 -3.99 0.97
CA PHE A 80 -12.97 -4.59 2.27
C PHE A 80 -13.94 -4.04 3.32
N GLY A 81 -14.82 -4.91 3.83
CA GLY A 81 -15.81 -4.50 4.84
C GLY A 81 -16.70 -3.36 4.33
N ASN A 82 -16.98 -2.40 5.22
CA ASN A 82 -17.76 -1.20 4.93
C ASN A 82 -16.88 0.05 4.72
N ILE A 83 -15.55 -0.08 4.66
CA ILE A 83 -14.63 1.07 4.72
C ILE A 83 -14.86 2.09 3.60
N LEU A 84 -15.23 1.62 2.40
CA LEU A 84 -15.49 2.49 1.25
C LEU A 84 -16.73 3.38 1.46
N ASN A 85 -17.58 3.08 2.43
CA ASN A 85 -18.71 3.93 2.78
C ASN A 85 -18.28 5.22 3.49
N LEU A 86 -17.02 5.33 3.94
CA LEU A 86 -16.44 6.60 4.41
C LEU A 86 -16.18 7.59 3.28
N VAL A 87 -15.95 7.13 2.03
CA VAL A 87 -15.58 8.00 0.91
C VAL A 87 -16.54 9.17 0.68
N PRO A 88 -17.88 8.99 0.69
CA PRO A 88 -18.81 10.12 0.56
C PRO A 88 -18.92 11.01 1.80
N LEU A 89 -18.45 10.55 2.96
CA LEU A 89 -18.54 11.27 4.24
C LEU A 89 -17.25 12.06 4.54
N ALA A 90 -16.10 11.58 4.05
CA ALA A 90 -14.80 12.14 4.37
C ALA A 90 -14.52 13.46 3.64
N GLU A 91 -13.94 14.43 4.35
CA GLU A 91 -13.47 15.69 3.76
C GLU A 91 -12.25 15.47 2.85
N SER A 92 -11.48 14.41 3.08
CA SER A 92 -10.30 14.06 2.28
C SER A 92 -10.09 12.55 2.20
N VAL A 93 -9.78 12.06 1.01
CA VAL A 93 -9.45 10.66 0.76
C VAL A 93 -8.16 10.60 -0.06
N VAL A 94 -7.16 9.89 0.45
CA VAL A 94 -5.88 9.67 -0.25
C VAL A 94 -5.67 8.18 -0.47
N LYS A 95 -5.58 7.77 -1.74
CA LYS A 95 -5.23 6.39 -2.10
C LYS A 95 -3.73 6.26 -2.28
N LEU A 96 -3.09 5.49 -1.40
CA LEU A 96 -1.66 5.22 -1.46
C LEU A 96 -1.36 4.01 -2.36
N ASN A 97 -0.22 4.08 -3.05
CA ASN A 97 0.33 2.97 -3.83
C ASN A 97 1.60 2.45 -3.14
N ALA A 98 1.78 1.13 -3.16
CA ALA A 98 3.02 0.47 -2.77
C ALA A 98 3.97 0.29 -3.97
N VAL A 99 5.08 -0.41 -3.76
CA VAL A 99 5.99 -0.84 -4.84
C VAL A 99 5.69 -2.29 -5.22
N CYS A 100 5.54 -2.55 -6.52
CA CYS A 100 5.26 -3.88 -7.04
C CYS A 100 6.45 -4.82 -6.82
N MET A 101 6.21 -5.92 -6.12
CA MET A 101 7.23 -6.93 -5.82
C MET A 101 7.58 -7.83 -7.03
N GLN A 102 7.05 -7.57 -8.23
CA GLN A 102 7.49 -8.25 -9.47
C GLN A 102 8.34 -7.36 -10.37
N CYS A 103 7.88 -6.12 -10.58
CA CYS A 103 8.37 -5.25 -11.65
C CYS A 103 8.79 -3.88 -11.13
N TYR A 104 8.72 -3.66 -9.82
CA TYR A 104 9.20 -2.47 -9.11
C TYR A 104 8.52 -1.15 -9.51
N LYS A 105 7.39 -1.22 -10.24
CA LYS A 105 6.49 -0.07 -10.53
C LYS A 105 5.45 0.12 -9.43
N GLU A 106 4.68 1.20 -9.49
CA GLU A 106 3.56 1.43 -8.56
C GLU A 106 2.58 0.25 -8.51
N ALA A 107 2.22 -0.14 -7.28
CA ALA A 107 1.34 -1.25 -6.97
C ALA A 107 0.14 -0.80 -6.16
N ALA A 108 -1.03 -0.95 -6.76
CA ALA A 108 -2.32 -0.59 -6.16
C ALA A 108 -3.08 -1.80 -5.59
N TYR A 109 -2.51 -3.02 -5.68
CA TYR A 109 -3.22 -4.25 -5.32
C TYR A 109 -2.39 -5.16 -4.44
N THR A 110 -3.07 -5.85 -3.54
CA THR A 110 -2.51 -6.93 -2.74
C THR A 110 -2.83 -8.26 -3.42
N LYS A 111 -1.81 -9.09 -3.68
CA LYS A 111 -1.95 -10.45 -4.21
C LYS A 111 -1.56 -11.44 -3.14
N ARG A 112 -2.48 -12.33 -2.77
CA ARG A 112 -2.19 -13.47 -1.89
C ARG A 112 -1.32 -14.51 -2.62
N LEU A 113 -0.37 -15.08 -1.90
CA LEU A 113 0.54 -16.12 -2.42
C LEU A 113 0.05 -17.55 -2.11
N GLY A 114 -0.59 -17.75 -0.96
CA GLY A 114 -1.13 -19.05 -0.53
C GLY A 114 -2.47 -19.42 -1.18
N ALA A 115 -2.88 -20.68 -0.99
CA ALA A 115 -4.14 -21.24 -1.48
C ALA A 115 -5.34 -20.98 -0.55
N GLU A 116 -5.12 -20.34 0.59
CA GLU A 116 -6.15 -20.04 1.58
C GLU A 116 -7.20 -19.08 0.98
N LYS A 117 -8.48 -19.37 1.25
CA LYS A 117 -9.61 -18.64 0.66
C LYS A 117 -10.22 -17.58 1.57
N GLU A 118 -9.96 -17.64 2.87
CA GLU A 118 -10.54 -16.72 3.85
C GLU A 118 -10.13 -15.27 3.56
N VAL A 119 -11.04 -14.31 3.59
CA VAL A 119 -10.69 -12.90 3.30
C VAL A 119 -9.76 -12.35 4.38
N GLU A 120 -10.03 -12.71 5.63
CA GLU A 120 -9.26 -12.33 6.81
C GLU A 120 -8.19 -13.38 7.12
N VAL A 121 -7.10 -13.35 6.36
CA VAL A 121 -5.88 -14.05 6.77
C VAL A 121 -4.88 -12.99 7.17
N ILE A 122 -4.61 -12.87 8.47
CA ILE A 122 -3.57 -11.98 8.97
C ILE A 122 -2.24 -12.62 8.64
N GLY A 123 -1.42 -11.93 7.86
CA GLY A 123 -0.13 -12.43 7.38
C GLY A 123 0.71 -11.29 6.83
N GLY A 124 2.03 -11.45 6.84
CA GLY A 124 2.96 -10.44 6.39
C GLY A 124 3.31 -10.58 4.91
N ALA A 125 4.52 -10.16 4.57
CA ALA A 125 5.08 -10.25 3.22
C ALA A 125 5.21 -11.69 2.70
N ASP A 126 5.21 -12.67 3.59
CA ASP A 126 5.21 -14.11 3.30
C ASP A 126 3.88 -14.60 2.71
N MET A 127 2.78 -13.93 3.04
CA MET A 127 1.43 -14.30 2.60
C MET A 127 0.92 -13.40 1.46
N TYR A 128 1.42 -12.17 1.38
CA TYR A 128 0.92 -11.13 0.49
C TYR A 128 2.01 -10.33 -0.20
N HIS A 129 1.85 -10.13 -1.51
CA HIS A 129 2.69 -9.23 -2.29
C HIS A 129 1.90 -8.05 -2.85
N ALA A 130 2.47 -6.85 -2.75
CA ALA A 130 2.02 -5.71 -3.53
C ALA A 130 2.28 -5.95 -5.03
N ARG A 131 1.27 -5.76 -5.87
CA ARG A 131 1.33 -5.97 -7.33
C ARG A 131 0.71 -4.80 -8.08
N CYS A 132 1.34 -4.42 -9.19
CA CYS A 132 0.72 -3.54 -10.17
C CYS A 132 -0.38 -4.29 -10.95
N ARG A 133 -1.21 -3.55 -11.70
CA ARG A 133 -2.32 -4.12 -12.49
C ARG A 133 -1.90 -5.27 -13.41
N LYS A 134 -0.77 -5.10 -14.11
CA LYS A 134 -0.25 -6.10 -15.06
C LYS A 134 0.21 -7.37 -14.32
N CYS A 135 1.02 -7.22 -13.28
CA CYS A 135 1.52 -8.34 -12.47
C CYS A 135 0.40 -9.10 -11.75
N TYR A 136 -0.61 -8.38 -11.24
CA TYR A 136 -1.74 -8.99 -10.56
C TYR A 136 -2.46 -9.97 -11.49
N GLY A 137 -2.83 -9.50 -12.69
CA GLY A 137 -3.55 -10.28 -13.70
C GLY A 137 -2.72 -11.30 -14.49
N GLY A 138 -1.43 -11.45 -14.19
CA GLY A 138 -0.56 -12.40 -14.91
C GLY A 138 -0.22 -11.96 -16.35
N LEU A 139 -0.45 -10.69 -16.70
CA LEU A 139 -0.21 -10.12 -18.04
C LEU A 139 1.27 -9.75 -18.27
N MET A 140 2.19 -10.49 -17.66
CA MET A 140 3.62 -10.34 -17.91
C MET A 140 4.11 -11.59 -18.60
N ASP A 141 4.51 -11.44 -19.86
CA ASP A 141 5.30 -12.44 -20.54
C ASP A 141 6.56 -12.69 -19.72
N VAL A 142 6.79 -13.95 -19.38
CA VAL A 142 7.98 -14.42 -18.70
C VAL A 142 9.15 -14.27 -19.70
N MET A 143 9.71 -13.07 -19.83
CA MET A 143 11.05 -12.92 -20.36
C MET A 143 12.03 -13.32 -19.24
N LYS A 144 12.23 -14.63 -19.10
CA LYS A 144 13.43 -15.19 -18.45
C LYS A 144 14.59 -14.97 -19.41
N GLU A 145 15.25 -13.82 -19.34
CA GLU A 145 16.63 -13.74 -19.83
C GLU A 145 17.56 -14.26 -18.72
N ASN A 146 17.84 -15.55 -18.78
CA ASN A 146 19.05 -16.10 -18.20
C ASN A 146 20.20 -15.74 -19.14
N SER A 147 20.81 -14.58 -18.96
CA SER A 147 22.14 -14.29 -19.48
C SER A 147 23.04 -14.08 -18.27
N ALA A 148 23.72 -15.16 -17.86
CA ALA A 148 24.84 -15.05 -16.94
C ALA A 148 25.85 -14.01 -17.49
N PRO A 149 26.46 -13.16 -16.65
CA PRO A 149 27.54 -12.31 -17.11
C PRO A 149 28.66 -13.21 -17.64
N HIS A 150 28.91 -13.12 -18.95
CA HIS A 150 30.07 -13.70 -19.60
C HIS A 150 31.30 -13.20 -18.84
N ARG A 151 32.08 -14.13 -18.27
CA ARG A 151 33.38 -13.80 -17.69
C ARG A 151 34.28 -13.44 -18.86
N ASP A 152 34.65 -12.17 -18.98
CA ASP A 152 35.68 -11.76 -19.93
C ASP A 152 37.01 -12.39 -19.50
N GLU A 153 37.41 -13.44 -20.21
CA GLU A 153 38.78 -13.92 -20.17
C GLU A 153 39.69 -12.88 -20.83
N THR A 154 40.76 -12.52 -20.12
CA THR A 154 41.78 -11.55 -20.52
C THR A 154 42.29 -11.79 -21.94
N PRO A 155 42.31 -10.80 -22.86
CA PRO A 155 42.81 -11.02 -24.21
C PRO A 155 44.36 -11.04 -24.24
N PRO A 156 45.01 -11.94 -25.00
CA PRO A 156 46.42 -11.84 -25.29
C PRO A 156 46.69 -10.74 -26.33
N HIS A 157 47.83 -10.09 -26.12
CA HIS A 157 48.32 -8.90 -26.80
C HIS A 157 48.97 -9.25 -28.15
N VAL A 158 48.39 -8.85 -29.30
CA VAL A 158 49.13 -8.76 -30.59
C VAL A 158 48.55 -7.63 -31.45
N MET A 159 49.44 -6.78 -31.98
CA MET A 159 49.17 -5.67 -32.89
C MET A 159 48.76 -6.20 -34.28
N THR A 160 47.95 -5.53 -35.12
CA THR A 160 48.41 -4.49 -36.06
C THR A 160 47.23 -4.06 -36.96
N GLU A 161 47.27 -2.78 -37.35
CA GLU A 161 46.71 -2.14 -38.56
C GLU A 161 45.24 -1.69 -38.68
N LYS A 162 45.15 -0.49 -39.26
CA LYS A 162 44.04 0.46 -39.36
C LYS A 162 43.16 0.17 -40.57
N LEU A 163 41.84 0.42 -40.46
CA LEU A 163 41.11 1.21 -41.46
C LEU A 163 39.79 1.78 -40.92
N LEU A 164 39.50 3.00 -41.35
CA LEU A 164 38.33 3.86 -41.14
C LEU A 164 37.03 3.22 -41.68
N ASP A 165 35.88 3.44 -41.02
CA ASP A 165 34.83 4.29 -41.63
C ASP A 165 33.70 4.73 -40.67
N ASN A 166 33.23 5.94 -40.92
CA ASN A 166 32.14 6.65 -40.24
C ASN A 166 30.77 6.14 -40.73
N THR A 167 29.77 6.04 -39.84
CA THR A 167 28.42 6.62 -40.12
C THR A 167 27.55 6.75 -38.87
N THR A 168 27.14 7.99 -38.67
CA THR A 168 26.09 8.62 -37.85
C THR A 168 24.69 8.01 -38.02
N SER A 169 23.86 8.02 -36.95
CA SER A 169 22.56 8.75 -36.79
C SER A 169 21.61 8.08 -35.76
N PRO A 170 20.54 8.73 -35.25
CA PRO A 170 20.48 9.11 -33.84
C PRO A 170 19.23 8.60 -33.07
N ARG A 171 19.27 8.80 -31.75
CA ARG A 171 18.16 8.65 -30.79
C ARG A 171 16.94 9.49 -31.19
N LYS A 172 15.74 8.91 -31.10
CA LYS A 172 14.46 9.65 -31.05
C LYS A 172 13.90 9.65 -29.63
N LEU A 173 13.50 10.85 -29.22
CA LEU A 173 12.95 11.28 -27.94
C LEU A 173 11.43 11.55 -28.10
N LEU A 174 10.72 11.43 -26.97
CA LEU A 174 9.47 12.13 -26.56
C LEU A 174 8.10 11.76 -27.19
N ALA A 175 7.14 11.47 -26.29
CA ALA A 175 5.86 12.18 -26.06
C ALA A 175 4.99 11.32 -25.10
N THR A 176 4.80 11.66 -23.82
CA THR A 176 3.81 12.60 -23.25
C THR A 176 2.44 12.56 -23.91
N LEU A 177 1.47 11.88 -23.27
CA LEU A 177 0.05 12.20 -23.41
C LEU A 177 -0.59 12.26 -22.01
N GLN A 178 -0.99 13.49 -21.66
CA GLN A 178 -2.01 13.77 -20.65
C GLN A 178 -3.37 13.70 -21.34
N LEU A 179 -4.34 13.06 -20.67
CA LEU A 179 -5.75 13.44 -20.61
C LEU A 179 -6.27 13.03 -19.23
#